data_AF-A0A369CB89-F1
#
_entry.id   AF-A0A369CB89-F1
#
_cell.length_a   1.000
_cell.length_b   1.000
_cell.length_c   1.000
_cell.angle_alpha   90.00
_cell.angle_beta   90.00
_cell.angle_gamma   90.00
#
_symmetry.space_group_name_H-M   'P 1'
#
loop_
_entity.id
_entity.type
_entity.pdbx_description
1 polymer ?
#
loop_
_entity_poly.entity_id
_entity_poly.type
_entity_poly.pdbx_seq_one_letter_code
_entity_poly.pdbx_strand_id
1 'polypeptide(L)'
;MTGRRQVALAVVLSILLLLASSALASLTAIELVRVLDPRMGRELVGVIIGAMNNAFIALATFELALGMGIVRVASFAAGSDRLGVLVRRIFTRFVSVVGIALTLEGLIMVVRYSPVDLGRYLLYALALLLGIGVLLLGLAVLVNRVQAAVLRRRRRAAQSNPAASRVVAGTAPGGHGMTVGQ
;
A
#
# COMPACT_ATOMS: atom_id res chain seq x y z
N MET A 1 -0.50 -23.90 -17.43
CA MET A 1 -1.56 -22.91 -17.74
C MET A 1 -0.90 -21.72 -18.42
N THR A 2 -1.31 -21.39 -19.64
CA THR A 2 -0.59 -20.55 -20.62
C THR A 2 -0.63 -19.06 -20.26
N GLY A 3 0.51 -18.36 -20.42
CA GLY A 3 0.70 -16.96 -19.99
C GLY A 3 -0.36 -15.96 -20.49
N ARG A 4 -1.01 -16.23 -21.64
CA ARG A 4 -2.14 -15.41 -22.14
C ARG A 4 -3.33 -15.35 -21.17
N ARG A 5 -3.65 -16.44 -20.46
CA ARG A 5 -4.79 -16.47 -19.51
C ARG A 5 -4.50 -15.64 -18.25
N GLN A 6 -3.27 -15.66 -17.75
CA GLN A 6 -2.85 -14.86 -16.59
C GLN A 6 -2.85 -13.37 -16.90
N VAL A 7 -2.44 -13.01 -18.12
CA VAL A 7 -2.44 -11.62 -18.59
C VAL A 7 -3.86 -11.11 -18.78
N ALA A 8 -4.72 -11.92 -19.42
CA ALA A 8 -6.14 -11.58 -19.55
C ALA A 8 -6.80 -11.39 -18.18
N LEU A 9 -6.55 -12.29 -17.23
CA LEU A 9 -7.06 -12.17 -15.86
C LEU A 9 -6.58 -10.89 -15.17
N ALA A 10 -5.30 -10.54 -15.29
CA ALA A 10 -4.76 -9.33 -14.68
C ALA A 10 -5.37 -8.05 -15.30
N VAL A 11 -5.62 -8.03 -16.61
CA VAL A 11 -6.27 -6.90 -17.29
C VAL A 11 -7.73 -6.77 -16.86
N VAL A 12 -8.46 -7.88 -16.84
CA VAL A 12 -9.86 -7.89 -16.37
C VAL A 12 -9.93 -7.41 -14.93
N LEU A 13 -9.05 -7.89 -14.05
CA LEU A 13 -9.00 -7.45 -12.66
C LEU A 13 -8.68 -5.95 -12.54
N SER A 14 -7.69 -5.43 -13.29
CA SER A 14 -7.38 -4.00 -13.31
C SER A 14 -8.58 -3.16 -13.75
N ILE A 15 -9.31 -3.58 -14.79
CA ILE A 15 -10.50 -2.87 -15.27
C ILE A 15 -11.60 -2.89 -14.21
N LEU A 16 -11.87 -4.05 -13.61
CA LEU A 16 -12.86 -4.19 -12.54
C LEU A 16 -12.53 -3.31 -11.33
N LEU A 17 -11.26 -3.27 -10.91
CA LEU A 17 -10.81 -2.41 -9.82
C LEU A 17 -10.93 -0.92 -10.16
N LEU A 18 -10.63 -0.54 -11.41
CA LEU A 18 -10.76 0.84 -11.87
C LEU A 18 -12.23 1.30 -11.88
N LEU A 19 -13.14 0.43 -12.34
CA LEU A 19 -14.57 0.69 -12.30
C LEU A 19 -15.08 0.80 -10.86
N ALA A 20 -14.67 -0.12 -9.99
CA ALA A 20 -15.03 -0.07 -8.56
C ALA A 20 -14.54 1.21 -7.89
N SER A 21 -13.30 1.61 -8.15
CA SER A 21 -12.74 2.86 -7.65
C SER A 21 -13.52 4.09 -8.14
N SER A 22 -13.80 4.16 -9.44
CA SER A 22 -14.61 5.24 -10.03
C SER A 22 -16.02 5.31 -9.43
N ALA A 23 -16.66 4.16 -9.21
CA ALA A 23 -17.97 4.09 -8.60
C ALA A 23 -17.95 4.59 -7.14
N LEU A 24 -16.97 4.15 -6.33
CA LEU A 24 -16.79 4.61 -4.95
C LEU A 24 -16.50 6.12 -4.87
N ALA A 25 -15.65 6.64 -5.76
CA ALA A 25 -15.39 8.06 -5.85
C ALA A 25 -16.66 8.85 -6.21
N SER A 26 -17.45 8.33 -7.14
CA SER A 26 -18.73 8.94 -7.56
C SER A 26 -19.74 8.95 -6.42
N LEU A 27 -19.87 7.84 -5.69
CA LEU A 27 -20.73 7.76 -4.49
C LEU A 27 -20.32 8.79 -3.44
N THR A 28 -19.03 8.91 -3.18
CA THR A 28 -18.47 9.89 -2.25
C THR A 28 -18.81 11.32 -2.69
N ALA A 29 -18.66 11.64 -3.98
CA ALA A 29 -18.98 12.95 -4.51
C ALA A 29 -20.48 13.28 -4.37
N ILE A 30 -21.37 12.32 -4.66
CA ILE A 30 -22.81 12.48 -4.49
C ILE A 30 -23.17 12.71 -3.02
N GLU A 31 -22.57 11.94 -2.10
CA GLU A 31 -22.79 12.09 -0.66
C GLU A 31 -22.36 13.48 -0.18
N LEU A 32 -21.21 13.97 -0.66
CA LEU A 32 -20.72 15.29 -0.32
C LEU A 32 -21.60 16.42 -0.87
N VAL A 33 -22.15 16.29 -2.09
CA VAL A 33 -23.10 17.28 -2.63
C VAL A 33 -24.37 17.34 -1.78
N ARG A 34 -24.84 16.21 -1.26
CA ARG A 34 -26.03 16.17 -0.39
C ARG A 34 -25.82 16.91 0.92
N VAL A 35 -24.59 16.98 1.44
CA VAL A 35 -24.25 17.74 2.65
C VAL A 35 -24.55 19.24 2.52
N LEU A 36 -24.56 19.80 1.31
CA LEU A 36 -24.90 21.21 1.11
C LEU A 36 -26.41 21.48 1.26
N ASP A 37 -27.25 20.47 1.40
CA ASP A 37 -28.68 20.67 1.66
C ASP A 37 -28.89 21.22 3.09
N PRO A 38 -29.43 22.44 3.25
CA PRO A 38 -29.63 23.08 4.56
C PRO A 38 -30.51 22.26 5.53
N ARG A 39 -31.23 21.25 5.03
CA ARG A 39 -32.10 20.37 5.80
C ARG A 39 -31.33 19.32 6.64
N MET A 40 -30.02 19.18 6.44
CA MET A 40 -29.26 18.01 6.90
C MET A 40 -28.77 18.06 8.36
N GLY A 41 -28.91 19.19 9.07
CA GLY A 41 -28.75 19.27 10.53
C GLY A 41 -27.41 18.76 11.10
N ARG A 42 -27.41 18.34 12.38
CA ARG A 42 -26.25 17.99 13.25
C ARG A 42 -25.40 16.78 12.81
N GLU A 43 -25.63 16.18 11.64
CA GLU A 43 -24.88 15.00 11.17
C GLU A 43 -23.65 15.31 10.30
N LEU A 44 -23.32 16.60 10.08
CA LEU A 44 -22.21 17.04 9.21
C LEU A 44 -20.89 16.30 9.45
N VAL A 45 -20.49 16.13 10.72
CA VAL A 45 -19.23 15.47 11.08
C VAL A 45 -19.23 14.01 10.65
N GLY A 46 -20.33 13.27 10.87
CA GLY A 46 -20.44 11.87 10.49
C GLY A 46 -20.37 11.67 8.98
N VAL A 47 -21.03 12.54 8.21
CA VAL A 47 -21.01 12.49 6.75
C VAL A 47 -19.63 12.85 6.19
N ILE A 48 -18.94 13.84 6.76
CA ILE A 48 -17.56 14.19 6.35
C ILE A 48 -16.62 13.01 6.60
N ILE A 49 -16.66 12.40 7.79
CA ILE A 49 -15.79 11.26 8.11
C ILE A 49 -16.12 10.05 7.21
N GLY A 50 -17.41 9.80 6.95
CA GLY A 50 -17.87 8.76 6.01
C GLY A 50 -17.38 9.00 4.57
N ALA A 51 -17.51 10.24 4.07
CA ALA A 51 -17.00 10.61 2.75
C ALA A 51 -15.48 10.46 2.65
N MET A 52 -14.74 10.85 3.69
CA MET A 52 -13.29 10.63 3.75
C MET A 52 -12.95 9.14 3.72
N ASN A 53 -13.69 8.31 4.46
CA ASN A 53 -13.49 6.87 4.47
C ASN A 53 -13.68 6.27 3.06
N ASN A 54 -14.81 6.59 2.40
CA ASN A 54 -15.09 6.12 1.05
C ASN A 54 -14.06 6.62 0.03
N ALA A 55 -13.58 7.87 0.17
CA ALA A 55 -12.50 8.41 -0.65
C ALA A 55 -11.19 7.63 -0.49
N PHE A 56 -10.80 7.27 0.75
CA PHE A 56 -9.60 6.47 0.98
C PHE A 56 -9.72 5.06 0.37
N ILE A 57 -10.88 4.41 0.48
CA ILE A 57 -11.11 3.10 -0.15
C ILE A 57 -11.05 3.21 -1.67
N ALA A 58 -11.66 4.26 -2.24
CA ALA A 58 -11.60 4.54 -3.69
C ALA A 58 -10.15 4.75 -4.15
N LEU A 59 -9.37 5.52 -3.41
CA LEU A 59 -7.95 5.79 -3.70
C LEU A 59 -7.10 4.52 -3.58
N ALA A 60 -7.28 3.72 -2.53
CA ALA A 60 -6.56 2.46 -2.37
C ALA A 60 -6.84 1.53 -3.56
N THR A 61 -8.12 1.37 -3.91
CA THR A 61 -8.55 0.53 -5.03
C THR A 61 -7.98 1.04 -6.37
N PHE A 62 -7.91 2.36 -6.56
CA PHE A 62 -7.26 2.98 -7.71
C PHE A 62 -5.76 2.67 -7.78
N GLU A 63 -5.04 2.85 -6.68
CA GLU A 63 -3.60 2.55 -6.62
C GLU A 63 -3.31 1.08 -6.91
N LEU A 64 -4.18 0.17 -6.43
CA LEU A 64 -4.07 -1.25 -6.71
C LEU A 64 -4.33 -1.55 -8.20
N ALA A 65 -5.35 -0.93 -8.80
CA ALA A 65 -5.66 -1.09 -10.22
C ALA A 65 -4.48 -0.69 -11.11
N LEU A 66 -3.89 0.48 -10.85
CA LEU A 66 -2.69 0.97 -11.53
C LEU A 66 -1.48 0.08 -11.26
N GLY A 67 -1.27 -0.31 -10.01
CA GLY A 67 -0.16 -1.17 -9.61
C GLY A 67 -0.18 -2.51 -10.34
N MET A 68 -1.35 -3.13 -10.49
CA MET A 68 -1.53 -4.36 -11.26
C MET A 68 -1.14 -4.17 -12.74
N GLY A 69 -1.48 -3.02 -13.33
CA GLY A 69 -1.06 -2.63 -14.68
C GLY A 69 0.46 -2.52 -14.83
N ILE A 70 1.14 -1.90 -13.86
CA ILE A 70 2.60 -1.76 -13.85
C ILE A 70 3.26 -3.13 -13.65
N VAL A 71 2.77 -3.96 -12.73
CA VAL A 71 3.29 -5.32 -12.50
C VAL A 71 3.17 -6.16 -13.77
N ARG A 72 2.06 -6.04 -14.50
CA ARG A 72 1.89 -6.70 -15.79
C ARG A 72 2.96 -6.26 -16.79
N VAL A 73 3.15 -4.96 -17.00
CA VAL A 73 4.16 -4.46 -17.94
C VAL A 73 5.58 -4.89 -17.51
N ALA A 74 5.89 -4.78 -16.22
CA ALA A 74 7.17 -5.21 -15.67
C ALA A 74 7.37 -6.74 -15.79
N SER A 75 6.33 -7.56 -15.71
CA SER A 75 6.42 -9.02 -15.87
C SER A 75 6.86 -9.46 -17.27
N PHE A 76 6.58 -8.64 -18.28
CA PHE A 76 7.04 -8.89 -19.64
C PHE A 76 8.48 -8.44 -19.90
N ALA A 77 8.98 -7.47 -19.14
CA ALA A 77 10.25 -6.81 -19.40
C ALA A 77 11.36 -7.13 -18.37
N ALA A 78 11.03 -7.67 -17.19
CA ALA A 78 11.96 -7.76 -16.06
C ALA A 78 12.11 -9.17 -15.49
N GLY A 79 13.30 -9.47 -14.97
CA GLY A 79 13.54 -10.67 -14.16
C GLY A 79 12.74 -10.69 -12.86
N SER A 80 12.43 -11.90 -12.37
CA SER A 80 11.54 -12.19 -11.23
C SER A 80 11.82 -11.36 -9.97
N ASP A 81 13.06 -10.95 -9.73
CA ASP A 81 13.48 -10.16 -8.57
C ASP A 81 12.90 -8.73 -8.56
N ARG A 82 12.78 -8.07 -9.72
CA ARG A 82 12.20 -6.72 -9.80
C ARG A 82 10.69 -6.75 -9.58
N LEU A 83 10.06 -7.85 -9.97
CA LEU A 83 8.61 -8.05 -9.81
C LEU A 83 8.22 -8.08 -8.33
N GLY A 84 8.95 -8.85 -7.51
CA GLY A 84 8.66 -8.97 -6.08
C GLY A 84 8.78 -7.65 -5.32
N VAL A 85 9.76 -6.81 -5.67
CA VAL A 85 9.93 -5.48 -5.07
C VAL A 85 8.79 -4.53 -5.46
N LEU A 86 8.35 -4.60 -6.72
CA LEU A 86 7.25 -3.78 -7.23
C LEU A 86 5.91 -4.17 -6.59
N VAL A 87 5.61 -5.47 -6.56
CA VAL A 87 4.42 -6.01 -5.89
C VAL A 87 4.40 -5.59 -4.43
N ARG A 88 5.51 -5.76 -3.69
CA ARG A 88 5.60 -5.30 -2.29
C ARG A 88 5.23 -3.83 -2.16
N ARG A 89 5.79 -2.96 -3.02
CA ARG A 89 5.53 -1.51 -2.96
C ARG A 89 4.05 -1.20 -3.12
N ILE A 90 3.38 -1.83 -4.09
CA ILE A 90 1.96 -1.63 -4.37
C ILE A 90 1.11 -2.11 -3.19
N PHE A 91 1.34 -3.35 -2.73
CA PHE A 91 0.60 -3.93 -1.62
C PHE A 91 0.80 -3.15 -0.32
N THR A 92 2.02 -2.66 -0.06
CA THR A 92 2.29 -1.84 1.14
C THR A 92 1.47 -0.56 1.11
N ARG A 93 1.43 0.15 -0.02
CA ARG A 93 0.63 1.37 -0.14
C ARG A 93 -0.87 1.10 -0.04
N PHE A 94 -1.35 0.10 -0.77
CA PHE A 94 -2.75 -0.33 -0.74
C PHE A 94 -3.23 -0.65 0.68
N VAL A 95 -2.52 -1.53 1.38
CA VAL A 95 -2.90 -1.97 2.73
C VAL A 95 -2.81 -0.82 3.73
N SER A 96 -1.83 0.08 3.61
CA SER A 96 -1.75 1.27 4.47
C SER A 96 -2.98 2.16 4.33
N VAL A 97 -3.43 2.45 3.11
CA VAL A 97 -4.61 3.31 2.87
C VAL A 97 -5.89 2.63 3.35
N VAL A 98 -6.06 1.32 3.08
CA VAL A 98 -7.19 0.54 3.61
C VAL A 98 -7.18 0.49 5.14
N GLY A 99 -6.00 0.41 5.77
CA GLY A 99 -5.87 0.46 7.22
C GLY A 99 -6.37 1.77 7.82
N ILE A 100 -6.05 2.91 7.18
CA ILE A 100 -6.57 4.23 7.58
C ILE A 100 -8.09 4.26 7.44
N ALA A 101 -8.62 3.79 6.30
CA ALA A 101 -10.06 3.71 6.05
C ALA A 101 -10.80 2.89 7.11
N LEU A 102 -10.35 1.65 7.37
CA LEU A 102 -10.96 0.79 8.39
C LEU A 102 -10.88 1.39 9.81
N THR A 103 -9.83 2.16 10.10
CA THR A 103 -9.71 2.88 11.39
C THR A 103 -10.75 3.98 11.49
N LEU A 104 -10.97 4.75 10.41
CA LEU A 104 -12.02 5.77 10.35
C LEU A 104 -13.41 5.13 10.46
N GLU A 105 -13.64 4.00 9.81
CA GLU A 105 -14.91 3.27 9.92
C GLU A 105 -15.18 2.81 11.37
N GLY A 106 -14.16 2.29 12.05
CA GLY A 106 -14.25 1.96 13.47
C GLY A 106 -14.53 3.19 14.35
N LEU A 107 -13.91 4.33 14.03
CA LEU A 107 -14.13 5.59 14.74
C LEU A 107 -15.56 6.13 14.53
N ILE A 108 -16.09 6.07 13.31
CA ILE A 108 -17.48 6.43 13.01
C ILE A 108 -18.42 5.57 13.85
N MET A 109 -18.16 4.25 13.94
CA MET A 109 -18.97 3.35 14.74
C MET A 109 -19.00 3.76 16.22
N VAL A 110 -17.84 4.08 16.80
CA VAL A 110 -17.75 4.52 18.20
C VAL A 110 -18.46 5.85 18.40
N VAL A 111 -18.22 6.84 17.55
CA VAL A 111 -18.80 8.19 17.70
C VAL A 111 -20.31 8.20 17.47
N ARG A 112 -20.80 7.49 16.45
CA ARG A 112 -22.21 7.54 16.04
C ARG A 112 -23.12 6.65 16.90
N TYR A 113 -22.61 5.50 17.36
CA TYR A 113 -23.43 4.51 18.07
C TYR A 113 -23.13 4.42 19.57
N SER A 114 -22.20 5.24 20.11
CA SER A 114 -22.03 5.36 21.56
C SER A 114 -23.31 5.64 22.36
N PRO A 115 -24.35 6.35 21.84
CA PRO A 115 -25.59 6.57 22.60
C PRO A 115 -26.66 5.47 22.44
N VAL A 116 -26.56 4.62 21.40
CA VAL A 116 -27.63 3.70 20.97
C VAL A 116 -27.06 2.28 20.90
N ASP A 117 -27.43 1.43 21.85
CA ASP A 117 -27.13 -0.02 21.86
C ASP A 117 -25.61 -0.36 21.89
N LEU A 118 -24.92 0.21 22.89
CA LEU A 118 -23.46 0.22 23.07
C LEU A 118 -22.78 -1.16 22.91
N GLY A 119 -23.43 -2.25 23.34
CA GLY A 119 -22.80 -3.57 23.37
C GLY A 119 -22.44 -4.15 22.00
N ARG A 120 -23.29 -3.98 21.00
CA ARG A 120 -23.10 -4.60 19.67
C ARG A 120 -22.15 -3.80 18.80
N TYR A 121 -22.34 -2.48 18.75
CA TYR A 121 -21.50 -1.59 17.95
C TYR A 121 -20.06 -1.50 18.47
N LEU A 122 -19.85 -1.64 19.79
CA LEU A 122 -18.51 -1.72 20.36
C LEU A 122 -17.76 -3.00 19.92
N LEU A 123 -18.46 -4.14 19.85
CA LEU A 123 -17.88 -5.38 19.34
C LEU A 123 -17.51 -5.27 17.86
N TYR A 124 -18.31 -4.58 17.04
CA TYR A 124 -17.97 -4.30 15.63
C TYR A 124 -16.73 -3.43 15.50
N ALA A 125 -16.65 -2.32 16.24
CA ALA A 125 -15.48 -1.44 16.22
C ALA A 125 -14.22 -2.18 16.70
N LEU A 126 -14.34 -3.01 17.73
CA LEU A 126 -13.24 -3.85 18.22
C LEU A 126 -12.81 -4.89 17.17
N ALA A 127 -13.75 -5.54 16.50
CA ALA A 127 -13.45 -6.50 15.43
C ALA A 127 -12.72 -5.83 14.26
N LEU A 128 -13.10 -4.59 13.90
CA LEU A 128 -12.38 -3.80 12.89
C LEU A 128 -10.94 -3.50 13.33
N LEU A 129 -10.75 -3.01 14.56
CA LEU A 129 -9.42 -2.73 15.12
C LEU A 129 -8.51 -3.98 15.14
N LEU A 130 -9.05 -5.12 15.59
CA LEU A 130 -8.33 -6.39 15.57
C LEU A 130 -8.01 -6.83 14.14
N GLY A 131 -8.96 -6.72 13.22
CA GLY A 131 -8.75 -7.03 11.80
C GLY A 131 -7.64 -6.19 11.17
N ILE A 132 -7.59 -4.88 11.47
CA ILE A 132 -6.50 -3.99 11.04
C ILE A 132 -5.17 -4.45 11.63
N GLY A 133 -5.14 -4.81 12.91
CA GLY A 133 -3.94 -5.34 13.56
C GLY A 133 -3.40 -6.59 12.86
N VAL A 134 -4.27 -7.55 12.53
CA VAL A 134 -3.89 -8.76 11.78
C VAL A 134 -3.42 -8.41 10.36
N LEU A 135 -4.11 -7.51 9.68
CA LEU A 135 -3.76 -7.06 8.33
C LEU A 135 -2.37 -6.40 8.29
N LEU A 136 -2.09 -5.50 9.24
CA LEU A 136 -0.80 -4.82 9.37
C LEU A 136 0.31 -5.78 9.78
N LEU A 137 0.03 -6.76 10.65
CA LEU A 137 1.00 -7.78 11.01
C LEU A 137 1.37 -8.65 9.79
N GLY A 138 0.38 -9.05 8.99
CA GLY A 138 0.60 -9.77 7.73
C GLY A 138 1.46 -8.96 6.75
N LEU A 139 1.18 -7.65 6.62
CA LEU A 139 1.99 -6.77 5.79
C LEU A 139 3.42 -6.62 6.33
N ALA A 140 3.61 -6.45 7.63
CA ALA A 140 4.92 -6.33 8.26
C ALA A 140 5.78 -7.58 7.99
N VAL A 141 5.18 -8.77 8.12
CA VAL A 141 5.83 -10.04 7.78
C VAL A 141 6.22 -10.07 6.30
N LEU A 142 5.31 -9.72 5.39
CA LEU A 142 5.60 -9.68 3.95
C LEU A 142 6.78 -8.75 3.64
N VAL A 143 6.77 -7.54 4.19
CA VAL A 143 7.83 -6.55 3.98
C VAL A 143 9.17 -7.09 4.45
N ASN A 144 9.21 -7.64 5.67
CA ASN A 144 10.43 -8.21 6.25
C ASN A 144 10.96 -9.39 5.41
N ARG A 145 10.09 -10.30 4.95
CA ARG A 145 10.51 -11.46 4.14
C ARG A 145 11.11 -11.05 2.81
N VAL A 146 10.52 -10.06 2.13
CA VAL A 146 11.05 -9.56 0.86
C VAL A 146 12.38 -8.83 1.07
N GLN A 147 12.50 -8.00 2.11
CA GLN A 147 13.76 -7.32 2.44
C GLN A 147 14.87 -8.32 2.76
N ALA A 148 14.58 -9.33 3.58
CA ALA A 148 15.52 -10.39 3.93
C ALA A 148 16.01 -11.15 2.68
N ALA A 149 15.13 -11.45 1.72
CA ALA A 149 15.51 -12.08 0.46
C ALA A 149 16.45 -11.21 -0.37
N VAL A 150 16.18 -9.91 -0.47
CA VAL A 150 17.04 -8.94 -1.17
C VAL A 150 18.43 -8.85 -0.52
N LEU A 151 18.49 -8.77 0.82
CA LEU A 151 19.75 -8.69 1.56
C LEU A 151 20.59 -9.96 1.43
N ARG A 152 19.96 -11.14 1.52
CA ARG A 152 20.65 -12.44 1.34
C ARG A 152 21.32 -12.53 -0.03
N ARG A 153 20.66 -12.02 -1.07
CA ARG A 153 21.21 -12.01 -2.43
C ARG A 153 22.35 -11.02 -2.60
N ARG A 154 22.25 -9.81 -2.03
CA ARG A 154 23.36 -8.83 -2.00
C ARG A 154 24.60 -9.41 -1.33
N ARG A 155 24.42 -10.13 -0.21
CA ARG A 155 25.52 -10.83 0.48
C ARG A 155 26.16 -11.91 -0.38
N ARG A 156 25.37 -12.74 -1.07
CA ARG A 156 25.88 -13.77 -1.99
C ARG A 156 26.64 -13.18 -3.17
N ALA A 157 26.13 -12.10 -3.78
CA ALA A 157 26.81 -11.41 -4.89
C ALA A 157 28.15 -10.80 -4.46
N ALA A 158 28.23 -10.25 -3.24
CA ALA A 158 29.48 -9.74 -2.67
C ALA A 158 30.49 -10.86 -2.38
N GLN A 159 30.03 -12.04 -1.94
CA GLN A 159 30.88 -13.20 -1.69
C GLN A 159 31.39 -13.87 -2.97
N SER A 160 30.60 -13.85 -4.06
CA SER A 160 31.00 -14.45 -5.34
C SER A 160 31.97 -13.59 -6.16
N ASN A 161 32.16 -12.31 -5.83
CA ASN A 161 33.11 -11.43 -6.52
C ASN A 161 33.93 -10.56 -5.53
N PRO A 162 34.92 -11.16 -4.84
CA PRO A 162 35.77 -10.45 -3.87
C PRO A 162 36.72 -9.42 -4.50
N ALA A 163 36.88 -9.41 -5.82
CA ALA A 163 37.72 -8.44 -6.52
C ALA A 163 37.06 -7.05 -6.62
N ALA A 164 35.73 -6.99 -6.76
CA ALA A 164 35.00 -5.72 -6.81
C ALA A 164 35.02 -4.95 -5.47
N SER A 165 35.11 -5.65 -4.33
CA SER A 165 35.24 -5.03 -3.01
C SER A 165 36.62 -4.38 -2.77
N ARG A 166 37.67 -4.81 -3.48
CA ARG A 166 39.01 -4.20 -3.37
C ARG A 166 39.12 -2.89 -4.15
N VAL A 167 38.41 -2.76 -5.28
CA VAL A 167 38.42 -1.53 -6.10
C VAL A 167 37.72 -0.38 -5.38
N VAL A 168 36.66 -0.64 -4.61
CA VAL A 168 35.96 0.39 -3.83
C VAL A 168 36.73 0.79 -2.55
N ALA A 169 37.50 -0.13 -1.97
CA ALA A 169 38.38 0.16 -0.84
C ALA A 169 39.67 0.91 -1.24
N GLY A 170 40.08 0.83 -2.51
CA GLY A 170 41.27 1.49 -3.05
C GLY A 170 41.06 2.93 -3.54
N THR A 171 39.83 3.45 -3.54
CA THR A 171 39.51 4.80 -4.03
C THR A 171 39.09 5.78 -2.92
N ALA A 172 39.58 5.58 -1.69
CA ALA A 172 39.50 6.63 -0.68
C ALA A 172 40.53 7.73 -1.03
N PRO A 173 40.12 8.99 -1.26
CA PRO A 173 41.07 10.07 -1.54
C PRO A 173 41.66 10.55 -0.21
N GLY A 174 42.85 10.07 0.12
CA GLY A 174 43.59 10.49 1.30
C GLY A 174 45.03 10.82 0.95
N GLY A 175 45.39 12.11 1.07
CA GLY A 175 46.76 12.51 1.40
C GLY A 175 47.66 12.96 0.25
N HIS A 176 47.56 14.25 -0.07
CA HIS A 176 48.72 15.07 -0.46
C HIS A 176 49.87 14.89 0.56
N GLY A 177 51.12 14.81 0.10
CA GLY A 177 52.27 15.19 0.94
C GLY A 177 53.61 14.51 0.65
N MET A 178 54.52 15.29 0.04
CA MET A 178 55.98 15.25 0.15
C MET A 178 56.79 14.18 -0.61
N THR A 179 57.29 14.59 -1.78
CA THR A 179 58.63 14.24 -2.26
C THR A 179 59.53 15.47 -2.12
N VAL A 180 60.50 15.43 -1.19
CA VAL A 180 61.65 16.35 -1.10
C VAL A 180 62.88 15.54 -0.68
N GLY A 181 63.95 15.59 -1.49
CA GLY A 181 65.35 15.22 -1.19
C GLY A 181 65.60 13.71 -1.02
N GLN A 182 66.63 13.09 -1.59
CA GLN A 182 67.91 13.54 -2.14
C GLN A 182 68.33 12.60 -3.27
#